data_AF-A0A0C2DCK1-F1
#
_entry.id   AF-A0A0C2DCK1-F1
#
_cell.length_a   1.000
_cell.length_b   1.000
_cell.length_c   1.000
_cell.angle_alpha   90.00
_cell.angle_beta   90.00
_cell.angle_gamma   90.00
#
_symmetry.space_group_name_H-M   'P 1'
#
loop_
_entity.id
_entity.type
_entity.pdbx_description
1 polymer ?
#
loop_
_entity_poly.entity_id
_entity_poly.type
_entity_poly.pdbx_seq_one_letter_code
_entity_poly.pdbx_strand_id
1 'polypeptide(L)'
;MKSKMDVELDKLCNILINKAGDVSNAFIREDANEALDKVVKHASASKALQAIIAAGSKSKNNTIRASCAGFVGTLVSRVGASTLLAATDQLAKLVPQLIAFCRDANPQVRMHGKQTLVGLSQDPSFDKQMKKSVTDSEYRAVKEILEDIGKKGGIDSLDSTSTSLASALSRNGSVRKAVQRKLPDNVQLDLDEIRADLTAAGWERRIGGLKRFLEMSLSATKAVASDTKVSCPPFRRLAFRLNKI
;
A
#
# COMPACT_ATOMS: atom_id res chain seq x y z
N MET A 1 23.14 -23.57 6.55
CA MET A 1 21.94 -23.06 7.24
C MET A 1 21.25 -21.87 6.58
N LYS A 2 21.97 -20.95 5.88
CA LYS A 2 21.36 -19.79 5.19
C LYS A 2 20.33 -20.15 4.09
N SER A 3 20.57 -21.21 3.30
CA SER A 3 19.70 -21.54 2.15
C SER A 3 18.27 -21.96 2.49
N LYS A 4 18.03 -22.66 3.61
CA LYS A 4 16.67 -23.06 4.00
C LYS A 4 15.82 -21.85 4.41
N MET A 5 16.41 -20.92 5.16
CA MET A 5 15.71 -19.69 5.56
C MET A 5 15.46 -18.77 4.36
N ASP A 6 16.37 -18.77 3.40
CA ASP A 6 16.23 -18.04 2.13
C ASP A 6 15.06 -18.56 1.28
N VAL A 7 14.85 -19.88 1.23
CA VAL A 7 13.72 -20.52 0.52
C VAL A 7 12.40 -20.22 1.21
N GLU A 8 12.36 -20.23 2.55
CA GLU A 8 11.16 -19.87 3.31
C GLU A 8 10.82 -18.39 3.15
N LEU A 9 11.83 -17.52 3.03
CA LEU A 9 11.63 -16.10 2.75
C LEU A 9 11.01 -15.87 1.36
N ASP A 10 11.41 -16.64 0.33
CA ASP A 10 10.79 -16.55 -1.00
C ASP A 10 9.31 -16.93 -0.97
N LYS A 11 8.98 -18.03 -0.29
CA LYS A 11 7.58 -18.47 -0.11
C LYS A 11 6.76 -17.43 0.66
N LEU A 12 7.32 -16.90 1.74
CA LEU A 12 6.67 -15.90 2.58
C LEU A 12 6.37 -14.62 1.78
N CYS A 13 7.37 -14.08 1.08
CA CYS A 13 7.19 -12.90 0.23
C CYS A 13 6.15 -13.15 -0.86
N ASN A 14 6.14 -14.34 -1.48
CA ASN A 14 5.15 -14.69 -2.49
C ASN A 14 3.71 -14.68 -1.94
N ILE A 15 3.49 -15.34 -0.79
CA ILE A 15 2.16 -15.37 -0.16
C ILE A 15 1.73 -13.96 0.25
N LEU A 16 2.60 -13.23 0.96
CA LEU A 16 2.26 -11.91 1.48
C LEU A 16 2.00 -10.90 0.36
N ILE A 17 2.78 -10.89 -0.73
CA ILE A 17 2.58 -9.96 -1.86
C ILE A 17 1.27 -10.25 -2.58
N ASN A 18 0.92 -11.51 -2.77
CA ASN A 18 -0.39 -11.88 -3.33
C ASN A 18 -1.54 -11.42 -2.43
N LYS A 19 -1.35 -11.52 -1.11
CA LYS A 19 -2.37 -11.15 -0.12
C LYS A 19 -2.47 -9.64 0.10
N ALA A 20 -1.37 -8.90 -0.04
CA ALA A 20 -1.30 -7.45 -0.06
C ALA A 20 -1.97 -6.84 -1.31
N GLY A 21 -2.04 -7.57 -2.42
CA GLY A 21 -2.79 -7.15 -3.60
C GLY A 21 -4.25 -7.59 -3.62
N ASP A 22 -4.71 -8.33 -2.61
CA ASP A 22 -6.09 -8.79 -2.52
C ASP A 22 -7.02 -7.62 -2.16
N VAL A 23 -7.88 -7.25 -3.10
CA VAL A 23 -8.83 -6.13 -2.94
C VAL A 23 -10.09 -6.59 -2.20
N SER A 24 -10.36 -7.90 -2.16
CA SER A 24 -11.60 -8.46 -1.62
C SER A 24 -11.73 -8.29 -0.09
N ASN A 25 -10.60 -8.29 0.62
CA ASN A 25 -10.57 -8.26 2.07
C ASN A 25 -9.56 -7.22 2.57
N ALA A 26 -10.07 -6.06 3.00
CA ALA A 26 -9.23 -4.94 3.46
C ALA A 26 -8.37 -5.31 4.69
N PHE A 27 -8.93 -5.98 5.68
CA PHE A 27 -8.22 -6.41 6.89
C PHE A 27 -7.03 -7.33 6.57
N ILE A 28 -7.27 -8.32 5.71
CA ILE A 28 -6.25 -9.26 5.26
C ILE A 28 -5.12 -8.54 4.51
N ARG A 29 -5.47 -7.57 3.67
CA ARG A 29 -4.49 -6.77 2.94
C ARG A 29 -3.64 -5.91 3.88
N GLU A 30 -4.27 -5.27 4.86
CA GLU A 30 -3.58 -4.47 5.87
C GLU A 30 -2.60 -5.33 6.69
N ASP A 31 -3.06 -6.48 7.19
CA ASP A 31 -2.21 -7.43 7.93
C ASP A 31 -1.05 -7.96 7.06
N ALA A 32 -1.31 -8.25 5.77
CA ALA A 32 -0.27 -8.68 4.83
C ALA A 32 0.76 -7.58 4.55
N ASN A 33 0.33 -6.33 4.43
CA ASN A 33 1.23 -5.18 4.27
C ASN A 33 2.06 -4.94 5.54
N GLU A 34 1.47 -5.06 6.73
CA GLU A 34 2.20 -4.96 8.00
C GLU A 34 3.25 -6.08 8.14
N ALA A 35 2.89 -7.31 7.76
CA ALA A 35 3.82 -8.43 7.74
C ALA A 35 4.97 -8.21 6.74
N LEU A 36 4.68 -7.69 5.54
CA LEU A 36 5.71 -7.34 4.56
C LEU A 36 6.64 -6.24 5.05
N ASP A 37 6.11 -5.24 5.75
CA ASP A 37 6.92 -4.17 6.33
C ASP A 37 7.90 -4.72 7.38
N LYS A 38 7.46 -5.68 8.22
CA LYS A 38 8.36 -6.40 9.15
C LYS A 38 9.43 -7.21 8.41
N VAL A 39 9.06 -7.89 7.32
CA VAL A 39 10.03 -8.61 6.47
C VAL A 39 11.06 -7.63 5.88
N VAL A 40 10.60 -6.52 5.31
CA VAL A 40 11.45 -5.46 4.76
C VAL A 40 12.37 -4.87 5.83
N LYS A 41 11.92 -4.75 7.08
CA LYS A 41 12.73 -4.21 8.18
C LYS A 41 13.79 -5.17 8.72
N HIS A 42 13.47 -6.46 8.85
CA HIS A 42 14.34 -7.42 9.56
C HIS A 42 15.09 -8.39 8.65
N ALA A 43 14.61 -8.65 7.43
CA ALA A 43 15.29 -9.56 6.51
C ALA A 43 16.50 -8.89 5.82
N SER A 44 17.41 -9.75 5.32
CA SER A 44 18.52 -9.34 4.47
C SER A 44 18.01 -8.58 3.25
N ALA A 45 18.45 -7.32 3.08
CA ALA A 45 17.91 -6.42 2.07
C ALA A 45 18.05 -6.97 0.65
N SER A 46 19.22 -7.54 0.32
CA SER A 46 19.47 -8.14 -0.98
C SER A 46 18.49 -9.28 -1.29
N LYS A 47 18.23 -10.12 -0.29
CA LYS A 47 17.37 -11.30 -0.48
C LYS A 47 15.90 -10.90 -0.50
N ALA A 48 15.48 -10.03 0.41
CA ALA A 48 14.11 -9.48 0.43
C ALA A 48 13.78 -8.77 -0.89
N LEU A 49 14.72 -7.98 -1.43
CA LEU A 49 14.55 -7.31 -2.72
C LEU A 49 14.29 -8.31 -3.85
N GLN A 50 15.11 -9.35 -3.96
CA GLN A 50 14.95 -10.39 -4.99
C GLN A 50 13.65 -11.18 -4.81
N ALA A 51 13.31 -11.56 -3.56
CA ALA A 51 12.11 -12.30 -3.24
C ALA A 51 10.83 -11.52 -3.59
N ILE A 52 10.78 -10.23 -3.26
CA ILE A 52 9.64 -9.35 -3.53
C ILE A 52 9.48 -9.11 -5.04
N ILE A 53 10.59 -8.82 -5.74
CA ILE A 53 10.57 -8.67 -7.20
C ILE A 53 10.05 -9.94 -7.86
N ALA A 54 10.54 -11.11 -7.45
CA ALA A 54 10.09 -12.40 -7.98
C ALA A 54 8.61 -12.67 -7.69
N ALA A 55 8.12 -12.27 -6.52
CA ALA A 55 6.73 -12.46 -6.11
C ALA A 55 5.73 -11.59 -6.89
N GLY A 56 6.07 -10.34 -7.17
CA GLY A 56 5.07 -9.35 -7.59
C GLY A 56 5.27 -8.69 -8.95
N SER A 57 6.50 -8.63 -9.48
CA SER A 57 6.82 -7.78 -10.66
C SER A 57 6.04 -8.14 -11.92
N LYS A 58 5.79 -9.44 -12.14
CA LYS A 58 5.11 -9.98 -13.34
C LYS A 58 3.66 -10.38 -13.10
N SER A 59 3.06 -9.95 -11.99
CA SER A 59 1.67 -10.31 -11.67
C SER A 59 0.68 -9.67 -12.64
N LYS A 60 -0.35 -10.42 -13.02
CA LYS A 60 -1.48 -9.88 -13.81
C LYS A 60 -2.28 -8.85 -13.00
N ASN A 61 -2.24 -8.91 -11.67
CA ASN A 61 -2.96 -7.99 -10.81
C ASN A 61 -2.17 -6.69 -10.58
N ASN A 62 -2.80 -5.58 -10.92
CA ASN A 62 -2.23 -4.24 -10.86
C ASN A 62 -1.87 -3.83 -9.42
N THR A 63 -2.69 -4.23 -8.44
CA THR A 63 -2.45 -3.91 -7.02
C THR A 63 -1.26 -4.68 -6.48
N ILE A 64 -1.07 -5.94 -6.90
CA ILE A 64 0.12 -6.73 -6.57
C ILE A 64 1.38 -6.06 -7.11
N ARG A 65 1.36 -5.61 -8.37
CA ARG A 65 2.50 -4.88 -8.96
C ARG A 65 2.76 -3.56 -8.23
N ALA A 66 1.72 -2.83 -7.84
CA ALA A 66 1.86 -1.57 -7.11
C ALA A 66 2.48 -1.78 -5.72
N SER A 67 1.98 -2.75 -4.94
CA SER A 67 2.57 -3.09 -3.64
C SER A 67 4.03 -3.55 -3.79
N CYS A 68 4.32 -4.37 -4.80
CA CYS A 68 5.69 -4.80 -5.10
C CYS A 68 6.62 -3.60 -5.36
N ALA A 69 6.23 -2.68 -6.23
CA ALA A 69 7.01 -1.49 -6.53
C ALA A 69 7.22 -0.59 -5.30
N GLY A 70 6.20 -0.44 -4.44
CA GLY A 70 6.29 0.31 -3.19
C GLY A 70 7.26 -0.30 -2.18
N PHE A 71 7.21 -1.62 -1.97
CA PHE A 71 8.16 -2.31 -1.08
C PHE A 71 9.58 -2.32 -1.63
N VAL A 72 9.75 -2.43 -2.96
CA VAL A 72 11.05 -2.27 -3.62
C VAL A 72 11.63 -0.88 -3.34
N GLY A 73 10.85 0.18 -3.52
CA GLY A 73 11.28 1.54 -3.19
C GLY A 73 11.70 1.70 -1.73
N THR A 74 10.89 1.16 -0.81
CA THR A 74 11.19 1.18 0.64
C THR A 74 12.49 0.46 0.98
N LEU A 75 12.75 -0.70 0.35
CA LEU A 75 14.00 -1.44 0.51
C LEU A 75 15.20 -0.66 -0.03
N VAL A 76 15.06 -0.03 -1.19
CA VAL A 76 16.10 0.80 -1.81
C VAL A 76 16.44 1.98 -0.89
N SER A 77 15.43 2.67 -0.36
CA SER A 77 15.62 3.75 0.62
C SER A 77 16.30 3.27 1.91
N ARG A 78 15.97 2.06 2.39
CA ARG A 78 16.59 1.47 3.60
C ARG A 78 18.06 1.12 3.40
N VAL A 79 18.42 0.54 2.26
CA VAL A 79 19.81 0.19 1.92
C VAL A 79 20.66 1.44 1.70
N GLY A 80 20.03 2.50 1.19
CA GLY A 80 20.69 3.74 0.78
C GLY A 80 21.16 3.67 -0.67
N ALA A 81 21.03 4.80 -1.37
CA ALA A 81 21.40 4.91 -2.78
C ALA A 81 22.89 4.59 -3.01
N SER A 82 23.78 5.13 -2.19
CA SER A 82 25.23 4.95 -2.33
C SER A 82 25.66 3.49 -2.22
N THR A 83 25.12 2.76 -1.23
CA THR A 83 25.41 1.33 -1.01
C THR A 83 24.89 0.48 -2.16
N LEU A 84 23.68 0.76 -2.63
CA LEU A 84 23.08 0.00 -3.72
C LEU A 84 23.76 0.27 -5.06
N LEU A 85 24.17 1.53 -5.30
CA LEU A 85 24.92 1.93 -6.49
C LEU A 85 26.33 1.31 -6.51
N ALA A 86 26.96 1.15 -5.35
CA ALA A 86 28.23 0.43 -5.24
C ALA A 86 28.09 -1.08 -5.53
N ALA A 87 26.92 -1.68 -5.25
CA ALA A 87 26.63 -3.09 -5.49
C ALA A 87 26.22 -3.36 -6.95
N THR A 88 27.19 -3.39 -7.86
CA THR A 88 26.96 -3.54 -9.32
C THR A 88 26.07 -4.72 -9.70
N ASP A 89 26.22 -5.88 -9.03
CA ASP A 89 25.44 -7.09 -9.33
C ASP A 89 23.96 -6.96 -8.94
N GLN A 90 23.68 -6.23 -7.86
CA GLN A 90 22.31 -5.95 -7.42
C GLN A 90 21.68 -4.88 -8.30
N LEU A 91 22.45 -3.84 -8.63
CA LEU A 91 22.02 -2.76 -9.50
C LEU A 91 21.66 -3.28 -10.90
N ALA A 92 22.50 -4.14 -11.49
CA ALA A 92 22.24 -4.76 -12.80
C ALA A 92 20.93 -5.56 -12.85
N LYS A 93 20.51 -6.15 -11.73
CA LYS A 93 19.23 -6.89 -11.63
C LYS A 93 18.05 -5.98 -11.36
N LEU A 94 18.27 -4.87 -10.66
CA LEU A 94 17.22 -3.94 -10.26
C LEU A 94 16.82 -2.98 -11.39
N VAL A 95 17.79 -2.46 -12.15
CA VAL A 95 17.54 -1.46 -13.19
C VAL A 95 16.50 -1.91 -14.23
N PRO A 96 16.55 -3.15 -14.79
CA PRO A 96 15.53 -3.62 -15.73
C PRO A 96 14.12 -3.60 -15.13
N GLN A 97 14.01 -3.91 -13.82
CA GLN A 97 12.74 -3.91 -13.10
C GLN A 97 12.23 -2.49 -12.86
N LEU A 98 13.11 -1.55 -12.52
CA LEU A 98 12.75 -0.14 -12.37
C LEU A 98 12.27 0.48 -13.69
N ILE A 99 12.95 0.17 -14.81
CA ILE A 99 12.50 0.57 -16.15
C ILE A 99 11.11 0.01 -16.43
N ALA A 100 10.88 -1.28 -16.13
CA ALA A 100 9.57 -1.92 -16.29
C ALA A 100 8.49 -1.24 -15.43
N PHE A 101 8.76 -0.92 -14.16
CA PHE A 101 7.82 -0.21 -13.31
C PHE A 101 7.51 1.20 -13.84
N CYS A 102 8.50 1.93 -14.33
CA CYS A 102 8.30 3.27 -14.88
C CYS A 102 7.43 3.28 -16.15
N ARG A 103 7.40 2.17 -16.89
CA ARG A 103 6.62 1.97 -18.11
C ARG A 103 5.35 1.12 -17.90
N ASP A 104 4.98 0.82 -16.65
CA ASP A 104 3.80 -0.01 -16.35
C ASP A 104 2.49 0.68 -16.79
N ALA A 105 1.48 -0.13 -17.12
CA ALA A 105 0.14 0.36 -17.44
C ALA A 105 -0.53 1.08 -16.25
N ASN A 106 -0.25 0.65 -15.01
CA ASN A 106 -0.84 1.22 -13.81
C ASN A 106 -0.08 2.47 -13.32
N PRO A 107 -0.79 3.60 -13.05
CA PRO A 107 -0.15 4.84 -12.63
C PRO A 107 0.55 4.76 -11.26
N GLN A 108 0.06 3.96 -10.31
CA GLN A 108 0.70 3.78 -9.01
C GLN A 108 2.05 3.07 -9.13
N VAL A 109 2.12 2.04 -9.98
CA VAL A 109 3.38 1.34 -10.26
C VAL A 109 4.39 2.30 -10.87
N ARG A 110 3.97 3.10 -11.87
CA ARG A 110 4.82 4.12 -12.47
C ARG A 110 5.31 5.15 -11.45
N MET A 111 4.44 5.61 -10.57
CA MET A 111 4.80 6.56 -9.52
C MET A 111 5.91 5.99 -8.63
N HIS A 112 5.73 4.79 -8.07
CA HIS A 112 6.75 4.17 -7.21
C HIS A 112 8.07 3.91 -7.94
N GLY A 113 8.01 3.46 -9.20
CA GLY A 113 9.21 3.28 -10.03
C GLY A 113 9.98 4.59 -10.22
N LYS A 114 9.27 5.67 -10.57
CA LYS A 114 9.85 7.00 -10.76
C LYS A 114 10.40 7.58 -9.46
N GLN A 115 9.66 7.47 -8.35
CA GLN A 115 10.12 7.89 -7.02
C GLN A 115 11.44 7.22 -6.65
N THR A 116 11.52 5.90 -6.88
CA THR A 116 12.74 5.12 -6.58
C THR A 116 13.92 5.55 -7.46
N LEU A 117 13.71 5.76 -8.77
CA LEU A 117 14.77 6.23 -9.66
C LEU A 117 15.25 7.64 -9.33
N VAL A 118 14.34 8.55 -8.99
CA VAL A 118 14.71 9.92 -8.57
C VAL A 118 15.56 9.86 -7.30
N GLY A 119 15.16 9.06 -6.31
CA GLY A 119 15.95 8.86 -5.10
C GLY A 119 17.36 8.31 -5.36
N LEU A 120 17.52 7.43 -6.36
CA LEU A 120 18.85 6.95 -6.78
C LEU A 120 19.66 8.02 -7.51
N SER A 121 19.02 8.84 -8.36
CA SER A 121 19.69 9.86 -9.15
C SER A 121 20.23 11.04 -8.35
N GLN A 122 19.79 11.20 -7.09
CA GLN A 122 20.31 12.22 -6.18
C GLN A 122 21.75 11.93 -5.72
N ASP A 123 22.22 10.68 -5.85
CA ASP A 123 23.57 10.32 -5.47
C ASP A 123 24.61 10.79 -6.52
N PRO A 124 25.70 11.48 -6.12
CA PRO A 124 26.71 11.96 -7.06
C PRO A 124 27.40 10.86 -7.88
N SER A 125 27.41 9.62 -7.40
CA SER A 125 28.03 8.49 -8.07
C SER A 125 27.11 7.78 -9.06
N PHE A 126 25.83 8.19 -9.16
CA PHE A 126 24.79 7.55 -9.97
C PHE A 126 25.25 7.29 -11.40
N ASP A 127 25.68 8.32 -12.14
CA ASP A 127 26.04 8.17 -13.55
C ASP A 127 27.26 7.28 -13.77
N LYS A 128 28.24 7.34 -12.86
CA LYS A 128 29.44 6.52 -12.92
C LYS A 128 29.11 5.04 -12.68
N GLN A 129 28.27 4.74 -11.69
CA GLN A 129 27.91 3.37 -11.35
C GLN A 129 26.96 2.77 -12.37
N MET A 130 25.96 3.53 -12.84
CA MET A 130 25.01 3.06 -13.85
C MET A 130 25.71 2.67 -15.15
N LYS A 131 26.64 3.49 -15.66
CA LYS A 131 27.43 3.14 -16.86
C LYS A 131 28.29 1.87 -16.70
N LYS A 132 28.67 1.53 -15.45
CA LYS A 132 29.48 0.35 -15.16
C LYS A 132 28.63 -0.92 -14.99
N SER A 133 27.41 -0.79 -14.48
CA SER A 133 26.59 -1.92 -14.06
C SER A 133 25.56 -2.39 -15.10
N VAL A 134 25.11 -1.51 -15.99
CA VAL A 134 24.04 -1.81 -16.96
C VAL A 134 24.44 -1.56 -18.40
N THR A 135 23.65 -2.10 -19.31
CA THR A 135 23.86 -1.91 -20.75
C THR A 135 23.61 -0.46 -21.17
N ASP A 136 24.23 -0.06 -22.28
CA ASP A 136 24.08 1.28 -22.85
C ASP A 136 22.62 1.64 -23.17
N SER A 137 21.81 0.65 -23.56
CA SER A 137 20.38 0.82 -23.84
C SER A 137 19.58 1.08 -22.57
N GLU A 138 19.84 0.35 -21.49
CA GLU A 138 19.19 0.55 -20.19
C GLU A 138 19.58 1.90 -19.57
N TYR A 139 20.85 2.28 -19.65
CA TYR A 139 21.32 3.58 -19.19
C TYR A 139 20.60 4.74 -19.92
N ARG A 140 20.48 4.66 -21.25
CA ARG A 140 19.74 5.64 -22.06
C ARG A 140 18.26 5.69 -21.65
N ALA A 141 17.62 4.54 -21.46
CA ALA A 141 16.22 4.48 -21.04
C ALA A 141 16.00 5.13 -19.66
N VAL A 142 16.91 4.94 -18.71
CA VAL A 142 16.82 5.58 -17.38
C VAL A 142 17.00 7.09 -17.49
N LYS A 143 17.95 7.58 -18.29
CA LYS A 143 18.13 9.02 -18.52
C LYS A 143 16.90 9.66 -19.18
N GLU A 144 16.33 9.01 -20.19
CA GLU A 144 15.07 9.45 -20.83
C GLU A 144 13.94 9.57 -19.80
N ILE A 145 13.77 8.56 -18.94
CA ILE A 145 12.75 8.59 -17.88
C ILE A 145 12.98 9.75 -16.90
N LEU A 146 14.23 10.01 -16.50
CA LEU A 146 14.57 11.12 -15.59
C LEU A 146 14.33 12.49 -16.23
N GLU A 147 14.67 12.66 -17.51
CA GLU A 147 14.38 13.88 -18.27
C GLU A 147 12.87 14.11 -18.40
N ASP A 148 12.10 13.06 -18.69
CA ASP A 148 10.64 13.10 -18.76
C ASP A 148 9.98 13.50 -17.44
N ILE A 149 10.56 13.09 -16.31
CA ILE A 149 10.11 13.50 -14.97
C ILE A 149 10.40 15.00 -14.76
N GLY A 150 11.60 15.46 -15.13
CA GLY A 150 12.00 16.86 -15.04
C GLY A 150 11.09 17.79 -15.87
N LYS A 151 10.77 17.40 -17.11
CA LYS A 151 9.89 18.17 -18.01
C LYS A 151 8.45 18.26 -17.49
N LYS A 152 7.98 17.26 -16.73
CA LYS A 152 6.61 17.19 -16.18
C LYS A 152 6.44 17.89 -14.83
N GLY A 153 7.40 18.72 -14.40
CA GLY A 153 7.30 19.46 -13.14
C GLY A 153 7.66 18.65 -11.90
N GLY A 154 8.44 17.57 -12.05
CA GLY A 154 8.94 16.78 -10.93
C GLY A 154 7.98 15.70 -10.42
N ILE A 155 8.29 15.15 -9.24
CA ILE A 155 7.54 14.05 -8.64
C ILE A 155 6.13 14.50 -8.18
N ASP A 156 5.97 15.78 -7.85
CA ASP A 156 4.75 16.36 -7.30
C ASP A 156 3.60 16.41 -8.31
N SER A 157 3.90 16.45 -9.62
CA SER A 157 2.88 16.33 -10.66
C SER A 157 2.31 14.90 -10.77
N LEU A 158 3.03 13.87 -10.31
CA LEU A 158 2.56 12.48 -10.33
C LEU A 158 1.62 12.17 -9.16
N ASP A 159 1.76 12.88 -8.03
CA ASP A 159 0.95 12.64 -6.82
C ASP A 159 -0.51 13.10 -6.95
N SER A 160 -0.81 13.99 -7.90
CA SER A 160 -2.19 14.40 -8.21
C SER A 160 -3.08 13.24 -8.70
N THR A 161 -2.47 12.16 -9.22
CA THR A 161 -3.20 10.93 -9.61
C THR A 161 -3.18 9.87 -8.50
N SER A 162 -2.43 10.08 -7.43
CA SER A 162 -2.11 9.08 -6.41
C SER A 162 -2.77 9.35 -5.07
N THR A 163 -2.86 10.61 -4.65
CA THR A 163 -3.71 11.01 -3.52
C THR A 163 -5.16 10.60 -3.75
N SER A 164 -5.64 10.62 -4.99
CA SER A 164 -6.98 10.14 -5.32
C SER A 164 -7.14 8.63 -5.23
N LEU A 165 -6.07 7.82 -5.33
CA LEU A 165 -6.14 6.35 -5.23
C LEU A 165 -5.69 5.79 -3.88
N ALA A 166 -4.67 6.34 -3.22
CA ALA A 166 -4.36 6.03 -1.82
C ALA A 166 -5.47 6.52 -0.89
N SER A 167 -6.07 7.68 -1.18
CA SER A 167 -7.33 8.08 -0.54
C SER A 167 -8.54 7.31 -1.08
N ALA A 168 -8.56 6.75 -2.29
CA ALA A 168 -9.66 5.85 -2.70
C ALA A 168 -9.56 4.44 -2.09
N LEU A 169 -8.36 3.99 -1.73
CA LEU A 169 -8.12 2.72 -1.05
C LEU A 169 -8.29 2.87 0.47
N SER A 170 -8.10 4.08 1.02
CA SER A 170 -8.49 4.45 2.40
C SER A 170 -9.93 5.00 2.51
N ARG A 171 -10.58 5.36 1.39
CA ARG A 171 -12.02 5.65 1.34
C ARG A 171 -12.77 4.33 1.22
N ASN A 172 -13.04 3.78 2.40
CA ASN A 172 -14.37 3.30 2.77
C ASN A 172 -15.33 3.11 1.59
N GLY A 173 -15.44 1.87 1.09
CA GLY A 173 -16.55 1.37 0.30
C GLY A 173 -16.79 2.09 -1.03
N SER A 174 -16.84 1.32 -2.11
CA SER A 174 -17.48 1.73 -3.37
C SER A 174 -18.82 2.42 -3.09
N VAL A 175 -18.83 3.74 -3.12
CA VAL A 175 -20.06 4.53 -3.19
C VAL A 175 -20.56 4.30 -4.61
N ARG A 176 -21.34 3.23 -4.78
CA ARG A 176 -22.35 3.23 -5.84
C ARG A 176 -23.04 4.58 -5.69
N LYS A 177 -23.07 5.35 -6.77
CA LYS A 177 -23.68 6.68 -6.86
C LYS A 177 -25.20 6.53 -6.65
N ALA A 178 -25.59 6.17 -5.43
CA ALA A 178 -26.95 6.21 -4.94
C ALA A 178 -27.18 7.68 -4.60
N VAL A 179 -28.11 8.26 -5.34
CA VAL A 179 -28.70 9.58 -5.08
C VAL A 179 -28.73 9.82 -3.58
N GLN A 180 -27.92 10.76 -3.11
CA GLN A 180 -27.90 11.21 -1.72
C GLN A 180 -29.26 11.87 -1.45
N ARG A 181 -30.24 11.06 -1.03
CA ARG A 181 -31.37 11.58 -0.26
C ARG A 181 -30.80 11.89 1.12
N LYS A 182 -30.54 13.18 1.36
CA LYS A 182 -30.06 13.71 2.63
C LYS A 182 -30.96 13.13 3.74
N LEU A 183 -30.37 12.38 4.67
CA LEU A 183 -31.10 11.87 5.83
C LEU A 183 -31.63 13.06 6.64
N PRO A 184 -32.78 12.91 7.31
CA PRO A 184 -33.27 13.91 8.25
C PRO A 184 -32.20 14.25 9.30
N ASP A 185 -32.00 15.53 9.61
CA ASP A 185 -30.89 16.00 10.46
C ASP A 185 -30.89 15.35 11.85
N ASN A 186 -32.06 15.00 12.39
CA ASN A 186 -32.20 14.28 13.66
C ASN A 186 -31.61 12.85 13.59
N VAL A 187 -31.86 12.12 12.50
CA VAL A 187 -31.34 10.75 12.32
C VAL A 187 -29.83 10.77 12.11
N GLN A 188 -29.32 11.83 11.48
CA GLN A 188 -27.88 12.01 11.29
C GLN A 188 -27.17 12.32 12.62
N LEU A 189 -27.77 13.15 13.47
CA LEU A 189 -27.27 13.44 14.82
C LEU A 189 -27.24 12.18 15.70
N ASP A 190 -28.32 11.38 15.70
CA ASP A 190 -28.38 10.13 16.45
C ASP A 190 -27.29 9.13 16.03
N LEU A 191 -27.02 9.03 14.72
CA LEU A 191 -25.92 8.20 14.17
C LEU A 191 -24.55 8.69 14.65
N ASP A 192 -24.32 10.01 14.68
CA ASP A 192 -23.06 10.60 15.12
C ASP A 192 -22.85 10.42 16.64
N GLU A 193 -23.90 10.52 17.45
CA GLU A 193 -23.86 10.24 18.89
C GLU A 193 -23.57 8.76 19.18
N ILE A 194 -24.27 7.85 18.49
CA ILE A 194 -24.02 6.42 18.61
C ILE A 194 -22.56 6.13 18.27
N ARG A 195 -22.02 6.74 17.21
CA ARG A 195 -20.62 6.59 16.83
C ARG A 195 -19.65 7.12 17.88
N ALA A 196 -19.94 8.25 18.51
CA ALA A 196 -19.11 8.81 19.57
C ALA A 196 -19.06 7.90 20.80
N ASP A 197 -20.19 7.33 21.20
CA ASP A 197 -20.26 6.41 22.34
C ASP A 197 -19.58 5.07 22.09
N LEU A 198 -19.78 4.56 20.88
CA LEU A 198 -19.15 3.35 20.40
C LEU A 198 -17.61 3.52 20.35
N THR A 199 -17.08 4.70 20.04
CA THR A 199 -15.62 4.96 20.02
C THR A 199 -15.04 5.47 21.35
N ALA A 200 -15.86 5.58 22.39
CA ALA A 200 -15.43 6.10 23.69
C ALA A 200 -14.42 5.18 24.39
N ALA A 201 -13.49 5.76 25.15
CA ALA A 201 -12.51 5.01 25.93
C ALA A 201 -13.16 4.16 27.04
N GLY A 202 -14.25 4.65 27.66
CA GLY A 202 -15.02 3.92 28.69
C GLY A 202 -15.87 2.79 28.13
N TRP A 203 -15.88 1.63 28.78
CA TRP A 203 -16.66 0.46 28.33
C TRP A 203 -18.17 0.64 28.53
N GLU A 204 -18.59 1.37 29.57
CA GLU A 204 -19.99 1.69 29.87
C GLU A 204 -20.65 2.47 28.73
N ARG A 205 -19.95 3.51 28.23
CA ARG A 205 -20.40 4.30 27.08
C ARG A 205 -20.49 3.45 25.81
N ARG A 206 -19.54 2.53 25.61
CA ARG A 206 -19.57 1.60 24.46
C ARG A 206 -20.76 0.66 24.51
N ILE A 207 -21.10 0.12 25.67
CA ILE A 207 -22.31 -0.71 25.84
C ILE A 207 -23.58 0.11 25.64
N GLY A 208 -23.63 1.34 26.16
CA GLY A 208 -24.73 2.27 25.91
C GLY A 208 -24.93 2.56 24.41
N GLY A 209 -23.82 2.80 23.69
CA GLY A 209 -23.83 2.97 22.24
C GLY A 209 -24.33 1.73 21.49
N LEU A 210 -23.95 0.52 21.93
CA LEU A 210 -24.43 -0.73 21.33
C LEU A 210 -25.94 -0.94 21.52
N LYS A 211 -26.50 -0.58 22.68
CA LYS A 211 -27.94 -0.66 22.94
C LYS A 211 -28.73 0.30 22.04
N ARG A 212 -28.25 1.55 21.92
CA ARG A 212 -28.85 2.56 21.03
C ARG A 212 -28.74 2.17 19.56
N PHE A 213 -27.61 1.60 19.16
CA PHE A 213 -27.43 1.07 17.81
C PHE A 213 -28.41 -0.07 17.52
N LEU A 214 -28.62 -0.99 18.46
CA LEU A 214 -29.59 -2.08 18.32
C LEU A 214 -31.01 -1.54 18.16
N GLU A 215 -31.43 -0.61 19.01
CA GLU A 215 -32.76 0.04 18.93
C GLU A 215 -32.97 0.78 17.59
N MET A 216 -31.94 1.48 17.12
CA MET A 216 -32.00 2.18 15.83
C MET A 216 -31.96 1.22 14.64
N SER A 217 -31.31 0.06 14.76
CA SER A 217 -31.31 -0.96 13.71
C SER A 217 -32.70 -1.62 13.52
N LEU A 218 -33.49 -1.66 14.60
CA LEU A 218 -34.86 -2.18 14.61
C LEU A 218 -35.88 -1.15 14.10
N SER A 219 -35.67 0.14 14.35
CA SER A 219 -36.61 1.22 13.98
C SER A 219 -36.29 1.90 12.64
N ALA A 220 -35.01 2.01 12.28
CA ALA A 220 -34.53 2.78 11.13
C ALA A 220 -33.47 2.01 10.31
N THR A 221 -33.77 0.76 9.96
CA THR A 221 -32.84 -0.18 9.28
C THR A 221 -32.22 0.39 7.99
N LYS A 222 -32.95 1.23 7.24
CA LYS A 222 -32.44 1.85 6.00
C LYS A 222 -31.39 2.94 6.27
N ALA A 223 -31.53 3.70 7.35
CA ALA A 223 -30.58 4.75 7.74
C ALA A 223 -29.26 4.14 8.23
N VAL A 224 -29.36 3.10 9.06
CA VAL A 224 -28.20 2.32 9.54
C VAL A 224 -27.48 1.62 8.39
N ALA A 225 -28.21 1.04 7.44
CA ALA A 225 -27.63 0.38 6.27
C ALA A 225 -26.94 1.37 5.30
N SER A 226 -27.41 2.62 5.23
CA SER A 226 -26.78 3.67 4.44
C SER A 226 -25.53 4.28 5.10
N ASP A 227 -25.39 4.17 6.44
CA ASP A 227 -24.21 4.65 7.15
C ASP A 227 -23.11 3.58 7.23
N THR A 228 -22.19 3.66 6.28
CA THR A 228 -21.02 2.77 6.20
C THR A 228 -19.98 3.00 7.32
N LYS A 229 -20.05 4.12 8.06
CA LYS A 229 -19.09 4.44 9.13
C LYS A 229 -19.42 3.76 10.45
N VAL A 230 -20.70 3.48 10.71
CA VAL A 230 -21.14 2.70 11.88
C VAL A 230 -20.97 1.19 11.65
N SER A 231 -20.98 0.75 10.39
CA SER A 231 -20.85 -0.65 9.97
C SER A 231 -19.40 -1.16 9.80
N CYS A 232 -18.38 -0.29 9.92
CA CYS A 232 -16.94 -0.60 9.74
C CYS A 232 -16.10 -0.34 11.02
N PRO A 233 -14.78 -0.63 11.09
CA PRO A 233 -14.17 -1.76 11.83
C PRO A 233 -13.93 -1.66 13.35
N PRO A 234 -13.90 -0.52 14.08
CA PRO A 234 -13.62 -0.55 15.52
C PRO A 234 -14.64 -1.39 16.32
N PHE A 235 -15.84 -1.61 15.79
CA PHE A 235 -16.91 -2.37 16.46
C PHE A 235 -16.81 -3.88 16.33
N ARG A 236 -16.29 -4.40 15.22
CA ARG A 236 -16.12 -5.86 15.05
C ARG A 236 -14.96 -6.41 15.88
N ARG A 237 -13.90 -5.61 16.12
CA ARG A 237 -12.84 -5.95 17.06
C ARG A 237 -13.33 -6.01 18.51
N LEU A 238 -14.32 -5.19 18.89
CA LEU A 238 -14.90 -5.22 20.24
C LEU A 238 -15.80 -6.44 20.45
N ALA A 239 -16.64 -6.77 19.48
CA ALA A 239 -17.57 -7.91 19.56
C ALA A 239 -16.83 -9.26 19.63
N PHE A 240 -15.73 -9.44 18.89
CA PHE A 240 -14.95 -10.69 18.94
C PHE A 240 -14.13 -10.85 20.23
N ARG A 241 -13.77 -9.74 20.89
CA ARG A 241 -12.97 -9.79 22.12
C ARG A 241 -13.83 -9.96 23.39
N LEU A 242 -15.11 -9.63 23.32
CA LEU A 242 -16.08 -9.87 24.41
C LEU A 242 -16.62 -11.31 24.43
N ASN A 243 -16.54 -12.05 23.33
CA ASN A 243 -17.00 -13.44 23.28
C ASN A 243 -15.94 -14.46 23.79
N LYS A 244 -14.96 -13.98 24.55
CA LYS A 244 -13.83 -14.76 25.07
C LYS A 244 -13.47 -14.42 26.53
N ILE A 245 -14.39 -13.77 27.25
CA ILE A 245 -14.35 -13.59 28.71
C ILE A 245 -15.63 -14.17 29.27
#